data_AF-A0A2E0VQF4-F1
#
_entry.id   AF-A0A2E0VQF4-F1
#
_cell.length_a   1.000
_cell.length_b   1.000
_cell.length_c   1.000
_cell.angle_alpha   90.00
_cell.angle_beta   90.00
_cell.angle_gamma   90.00
#
_symmetry.space_group_name_H-M   'P 1'
#
loop_
_entity.id
_entity.type
_entity.pdbx_description
1 polymer ?
#
loop_
_entity_poly.entity_id
_entity_poly.type
_entity_poly.pdbx_seq_one_letter_code
_entity_poly.pdbx_strand_id
1 'polypeptide(L)'
;MRILTFLVVALSALCLSTGCSSDCIFQQSFEVPNAEWTYEDPIRFEFEIPDTSARYNLNLALEHSTDYPYQNLYVKFHTQFPSGKTVEQVVSLELTDKAILWQGECSGKWCTINIPLQTGAIFPEPGKHSITLEQYTRDNPIKGVKSFSLCIQPATAAD
;
A
#
# COMPACT_ATOMS: atom_id res chain seq x y z
N MET A 1 38.54 -45.11 -21.51
CA MET A 1 38.08 -45.35 -20.14
C MET A 1 36.94 -44.38 -19.86
N ARG A 2 35.70 -44.89 -19.80
CA ARG A 2 34.61 -44.42 -18.92
C ARG A 2 34.14 -42.98 -19.18
N ILE A 3 33.15 -42.71 -20.04
CA ILE A 3 31.69 -42.92 -19.78
C ILE A 3 31.25 -42.38 -18.39
N LEU A 4 31.99 -41.47 -17.73
CA LEU A 4 31.70 -41.10 -16.34
C LEU A 4 32.06 -39.66 -15.94
N THR A 5 31.92 -38.70 -16.84
CA THR A 5 31.83 -37.28 -16.42
C THR A 5 30.75 -36.51 -17.19
N PHE A 6 29.78 -37.22 -17.75
CA PHE A 6 28.47 -36.68 -18.14
C PHE A 6 27.51 -36.53 -16.94
N LEU A 7 28.03 -36.67 -15.71
CA LEU A 7 27.27 -36.77 -14.45
C LEU A 7 27.40 -35.54 -13.53
N VAL A 8 28.00 -34.45 -14.01
CA VAL A 8 28.06 -33.16 -13.27
C VAL A 8 27.14 -32.10 -13.90
N VAL A 9 26.38 -32.48 -14.93
CA VAL A 9 25.32 -31.66 -15.56
C VAL A 9 23.97 -31.81 -14.81
N ALA A 10 23.91 -32.62 -13.75
CA ALA A 10 22.64 -33.02 -13.15
C ALA A 10 22.68 -33.03 -11.60
N LEU A 11 23.11 -31.93 -10.99
CA LEU A 11 22.82 -31.67 -9.58
C LEU A 11 22.15 -30.30 -9.44
N SER A 12 20.84 -30.32 -9.72
CA SER A 12 19.80 -29.55 -9.03
C SER A 12 20.12 -28.05 -8.85
N ALA A 13 19.78 -27.15 -9.77
CA ALA A 13 18.39 -26.89 -10.17
C ALA A 13 17.41 -27.05 -9.00
N LEU A 14 17.77 -26.52 -7.82
CA LEU A 14 16.84 -26.31 -6.73
C LEU A 14 16.05 -25.02 -7.01
N CYS A 15 15.07 -25.17 -7.90
CA CYS A 15 13.69 -24.71 -7.70
C CYS A 15 13.38 -24.47 -6.21
N LEU A 16 12.80 -23.37 -5.74
CA LEU A 16 12.11 -22.26 -6.39
C LEU A 16 12.33 -21.02 -5.54
N SER A 17 12.55 -19.88 -6.18
CA SER A 17 12.17 -18.60 -5.61
C SER A 17 10.67 -18.65 -5.33
N THR A 18 10.24 -18.93 -4.10
CA THR A 18 8.97 -18.41 -3.60
C THR A 18 9.19 -16.91 -3.43
N GLY A 19 9.17 -16.19 -4.55
CA GLY A 19 8.99 -14.76 -4.55
C GLY A 19 7.75 -14.47 -3.71
N CYS A 20 7.85 -13.46 -2.86
CA CYS A 20 6.75 -12.94 -2.08
C CYS A 20 5.58 -12.67 -3.04
N SER A 21 4.63 -13.60 -3.12
CA SER A 21 3.38 -13.39 -3.84
C SER A 21 2.57 -12.49 -2.93
N SER A 22 2.80 -11.19 -3.03
CA SER A 22 1.82 -10.23 -2.57
C SER A 22 0.55 -10.54 -3.34
N ASP A 23 -0.51 -10.99 -2.67
CA ASP A 23 -1.81 -11.32 -3.29
C ASP A 23 -2.53 -10.07 -3.88
N CYS A 24 -1.83 -8.94 -3.90
CA CYS A 24 -2.21 -7.71 -4.57
C CYS A 24 -2.35 -7.95 -6.09
N ILE A 25 -3.57 -7.79 -6.59
CA ILE A 25 -3.84 -7.70 -8.04
C ILE A 25 -3.42 -6.34 -8.62
N PHE A 26 -3.27 -5.34 -7.75
CA PHE A 26 -2.70 -4.04 -8.08
C PHE A 26 -1.82 -3.60 -6.92
N GLN A 27 -0.61 -3.12 -7.23
CA GLN A 27 0.28 -2.50 -6.27
C GLN A 27 1.02 -1.33 -6.91
N GLN A 28 0.99 -0.18 -6.25
CA GLN A 28 1.73 1.01 -6.69
C GLN A 28 2.24 1.78 -5.48
N SER A 29 3.45 2.33 -5.61
CA SER A 29 4.15 3.07 -4.56
C SER A 29 4.53 4.45 -5.06
N PHE A 30 4.40 5.44 -4.19
CA PHE A 30 4.87 6.81 -4.40
C PHE A 30 5.79 7.22 -3.26
N GLU A 31 6.98 7.72 -3.62
CA GLU A 31 7.89 8.34 -2.67
C GLU A 31 7.54 9.82 -2.49
N VAL A 32 7.66 10.30 -1.24
CA VAL A 32 7.51 11.71 -0.90
C VAL A 32 8.89 12.37 -0.91
N PRO A 33 9.13 13.36 -1.78
CA PRO A 33 10.42 14.05 -1.86
C PRO A 33 10.85 14.61 -0.50
N ASN A 34 12.11 14.38 -0.13
CA ASN A 34 12.71 14.82 1.14
C ASN A 34 11.99 14.33 2.42
N ALA A 35 11.04 13.39 2.29
CA ALA A 35 10.09 13.03 3.33
C ALA A 35 9.30 14.22 3.89
N GLU A 36 8.98 15.19 3.03
CA GLU A 36 8.21 16.40 3.35
C GLU A 36 6.95 16.42 2.47
N TRP A 37 5.83 15.95 3.01
CA TRP A 37 4.57 15.90 2.27
C TRP A 37 3.86 17.25 2.36
N THR A 38 3.42 17.79 1.23
CA THR A 38 2.79 19.11 1.15
C THR A 38 1.31 19.03 0.81
N TYR A 39 0.56 20.12 0.96
CA TYR A 39 -0.80 20.21 0.44
C TYR A 39 -0.86 20.18 -1.09
N GLU A 40 0.20 20.63 -1.75
CA GLU A 40 0.30 20.78 -3.19
C GLU A 40 0.68 19.48 -3.92
N ASP A 41 1.09 18.44 -3.18
CA ASP A 41 1.57 17.15 -3.70
C ASP A 41 0.62 15.97 -3.33
N PRO A 42 -0.61 15.93 -3.86
CA PRO A 42 -1.52 14.82 -3.60
C PRO A 42 -1.00 13.51 -4.19
N ILE A 43 -1.16 12.40 -3.46
CA ILE A 43 -0.75 11.08 -3.93
C ILE A 43 -1.93 10.42 -4.62
N ARG A 44 -1.80 10.11 -5.91
CA ARG A 44 -2.88 9.57 -6.74
C ARG A 44 -2.54 8.19 -7.31
N PHE A 45 -3.30 7.20 -6.91
CA PHE A 45 -3.26 5.83 -7.42
C PHE A 45 -4.33 5.65 -8.49
N GLU A 46 -3.95 5.16 -9.67
CA GLU A 46 -4.89 4.78 -10.73
C GLU A 46 -4.84 3.27 -10.95
N PHE A 47 -6.01 2.63 -10.93
CA PHE A 47 -6.12 1.18 -11.08
C PHE A 47 -7.37 0.81 -11.87
N GLU A 48 -7.36 -0.39 -12.44
CA GLU A 48 -8.47 -0.94 -13.21
C GLU A 48 -9.09 -2.11 -12.46
N ILE A 49 -10.42 -2.09 -12.31
CA ILE A 49 -11.15 -3.16 -11.66
C ILE A 49 -11.72 -4.11 -12.72
N PRO A 50 -11.29 -5.39 -12.74
CA PRO A 50 -11.72 -6.35 -13.75
C PRO A 50 -13.08 -7.01 -13.46
N ASP A 51 -13.48 -7.15 -12.19
CA ASP A 51 -14.70 -7.85 -11.77
C ASP A 51 -15.49 -7.05 -10.73
N THR A 52 -16.65 -6.53 -11.11
CA THR A 52 -17.52 -5.75 -10.22
C THR A 52 -18.36 -6.60 -9.26
N SER A 53 -18.38 -7.92 -9.43
CA SER A 53 -19.08 -8.85 -8.54
C SER A 53 -18.22 -9.30 -7.36
N ALA A 54 -16.90 -9.16 -7.49
CA ALA A 54 -15.95 -9.45 -6.43
C ALA A 54 -15.88 -8.33 -5.39
N ARG A 55 -15.42 -8.70 -4.20
CA ARG A 55 -15.04 -7.76 -3.13
C ARG A 55 -13.54 -7.60 -3.12
N TYR A 56 -13.07 -6.43 -2.69
CA TYR A 56 -11.66 -6.09 -2.66
C TYR A 56 -11.24 -5.51 -1.32
N ASN A 57 -10.06 -5.90 -0.84
CA ASN A 57 -9.40 -5.32 0.32
C ASN A 57 -8.37 -4.30 -0.18
N LEU A 58 -8.48 -3.08 0.33
CA LEU A 58 -7.58 -1.96 0.04
C LEU A 58 -6.68 -1.76 1.25
N ASN A 59 -5.38 -2.01 1.07
CA ASN A 59 -4.37 -1.83 2.10
C ASN A 59 -3.41 -0.72 1.69
N LEU A 60 -3.13 0.20 2.59
CA LEU A 60 -2.14 1.25 2.42
C LEU A 60 -0.94 0.96 3.32
N ALA A 61 0.22 0.72 2.72
CA ALA A 61 1.47 0.77 3.45
C ALA A 61 1.95 2.23 3.49
N LEU A 62 2.19 2.74 4.69
CA LEU A 62 2.75 4.06 4.93
C LEU A 62 4.12 3.90 5.59
N GLU A 63 5.16 4.39 4.93
CA GLU A 63 6.48 4.47 5.52
C GLU A 63 6.68 5.86 6.14
N HIS A 64 6.98 5.90 7.43
CA HIS A 64 7.20 7.13 8.18
C HIS A 64 8.43 7.04 9.06
N SER A 65 8.94 8.19 9.51
CA SER A 65 10.07 8.26 10.42
C SER A 65 9.66 7.88 11.84
N THR A 66 10.57 7.28 12.60
CA THR A 66 10.45 7.12 14.06
C THR A 66 10.37 8.44 14.81
N ASP A 67 10.84 9.53 14.18
CA ASP A 67 10.83 10.89 14.75
C ASP A 67 9.52 11.64 14.41
N TYR A 68 8.59 10.99 13.71
CA TYR A 68 7.28 11.58 13.42
C TYR A 68 6.53 11.87 14.73
N PRO A 69 6.10 13.11 14.99
CA PRO A 69 5.70 13.53 16.33
C PRO A 69 4.26 13.17 16.71
N TYR A 70 3.47 12.62 15.78
CA TYR A 70 2.05 12.35 15.99
C TYR A 70 1.73 10.86 15.95
N GLN A 71 0.65 10.48 16.64
CA GLN A 71 0.18 9.08 16.67
C GLN A 71 -0.60 8.70 15.42
N ASN A 72 -1.07 9.69 14.66
CA ASN A 72 -1.89 9.50 13.49
C ASN A 72 -1.58 10.56 12.41
N LEU A 73 -2.10 10.30 11.21
CA LEU A 73 -2.03 11.19 10.06
C LEU A 73 -3.43 11.33 9.46
N TYR A 74 -4.00 12.54 9.50
CA TYR A 74 -5.27 12.83 8.86
C TYR A 74 -5.08 13.09 7.37
N VAL A 75 -5.88 12.41 6.55
CA VAL A 75 -5.91 12.57 5.09
C VAL A 75 -7.32 12.77 4.61
N LYS A 76 -7.50 13.55 3.54
CA LYS A 76 -8.68 13.41 2.69
C LYS A 76 -8.43 12.29 1.71
N PHE A 77 -9.36 11.35 1.68
CA PHE A 77 -9.36 10.19 0.82
C PHE A 77 -10.47 10.36 -0.22
N HIS A 78 -10.07 10.51 -1.48
CA HIS A 78 -10.98 10.66 -2.60
C HIS A 78 -11.00 9.36 -3.41
N THR A 79 -12.18 8.84 -3.70
CA THR A 79 -12.40 7.75 -4.65
C THR A 79 -13.16 8.27 -5.85
N GLN A 80 -12.55 8.20 -7.02
CA GLN A 80 -13.18 8.56 -8.29
C GLN A 80 -13.51 7.29 -9.08
N PHE A 81 -14.78 7.15 -9.45
CA PHE A 81 -15.31 6.05 -10.24
C PHE A 81 -15.20 6.37 -11.75
N PRO A 82 -15.24 5.35 -12.63
CA PRO A 82 -15.25 5.50 -14.09
C PRO A 82 -16.29 6.48 -14.62
N SER A 83 -17.46 6.57 -13.97
CA SER A 83 -18.52 7.54 -14.28
C SER A 83 -18.13 9.01 -14.04
N GLY A 84 -17.00 9.27 -13.39
CA GLY A 84 -16.57 10.60 -12.95
C GLY A 84 -17.13 11.01 -11.59
N LYS A 85 -17.99 10.18 -10.97
CA LYS A 85 -18.45 10.40 -9.60
C LYS A 85 -17.26 10.32 -8.65
N THR A 86 -17.14 11.30 -7.76
CA THR A 86 -16.13 11.31 -6.70
C THR A 86 -16.79 11.24 -5.33
N VAL A 87 -16.24 10.40 -4.45
CA VAL A 87 -16.59 10.32 -3.03
C VAL A 87 -15.38 10.76 -2.22
N GLU A 88 -15.59 11.69 -1.29
CA GLU A 88 -14.57 12.19 -0.37
C GLU A 88 -14.90 11.76 1.05
N GLN A 89 -13.87 11.37 1.80
CA GLN A 89 -13.95 11.14 3.24
C GLN A 89 -12.66 11.58 3.93
N VAL A 90 -12.75 11.99 5.19
CA VAL A 90 -11.57 12.26 6.02
C VAL A 90 -11.26 11.01 6.82
N VAL A 91 -10.02 10.53 6.73
CA VAL A 91 -9.57 9.29 7.38
C VAL A 91 -8.42 9.61 8.32
N SER A 92 -8.43 8.98 9.50
CA SER A 92 -7.29 8.98 10.44
C SER A 92 -6.46 7.74 10.21
N LEU A 93 -5.23 7.91 9.71
CA LEU A 93 -4.26 6.84 9.57
C LEU A 93 -3.51 6.68 10.89
N GLU A 94 -3.89 5.69 11.69
CA GLU A 94 -3.25 5.42 12.99
C GLU A 94 -1.87 4.78 12.78
N LEU A 95 -0.80 5.40 13.31
CA LEU A 95 0.59 4.97 13.14
C LEU A 95 1.16 4.22 14.36
N THR A 96 0.48 4.32 15.51
CA THR A 96 0.89 3.71 16.78
C THR A 96 -0.26 2.90 17.39
N ASP A 97 0.04 1.83 18.12
CA ASP A 97 -0.97 1.13 18.92
C ASP A 97 -1.43 1.97 20.12
N LYS A 98 -2.59 1.63 20.69
CA LYS A 98 -3.12 2.14 21.96
C LYS A 98 -2.13 2.02 23.14
N ALA A 99 -1.14 1.13 23.04
CA ALA A 99 -0.07 0.92 24.02
C ALA A 99 1.24 1.68 23.72
N ILE A 100 1.27 2.58 22.73
CA ILE A 100 2.48 3.31 22.27
C ILE A 100 3.59 2.34 21.82
N LEU A 101 3.20 1.29 21.10
CA LEU A 101 4.13 0.50 20.29
C LEU A 101 3.94 0.95 18.84
N TRP A 102 5.01 1.32 18.16
CA TRP A 102 4.97 1.60 16.72
C TRP A 102 4.43 0.36 16.01
N GLN A 103 3.35 0.53 15.24
CA GLN A 103 2.77 -0.54 14.46
C GLN A 103 3.55 -0.62 13.15
N GLY A 104 4.17 -1.77 12.86
CA GLY A 104 4.91 -1.95 11.61
C GLY A 104 6.32 -2.52 11.76
N GLU A 105 6.93 -2.77 10.61
CA GLU A 105 8.31 -3.25 10.54
C GLU A 105 9.24 -2.03 10.44
N CYS A 106 10.08 -1.84 11.46
CA CYS A 106 11.03 -0.73 11.50
C CYS A 106 12.44 -1.20 11.10
N SER A 107 13.09 -0.41 10.25
CA SER A 107 14.49 -0.55 9.86
C SER A 107 15.21 0.78 10.08
N GLY A 108 15.99 0.86 11.16
CA GLY A 108 16.66 2.09 11.57
C GLY A 108 15.66 3.19 11.93
N LYS A 109 15.67 4.30 11.18
CA LYS A 109 14.83 5.49 11.44
C LYS A 109 13.47 5.46 10.73
N TRP A 110 13.19 4.43 9.96
CA TRP A 110 11.98 4.30 9.15
C TRP A 110 11.16 3.10 9.59
N CYS A 111 9.85 3.29 9.69
CA CYS A 111 8.88 2.25 10.01
C CYS A 111 7.82 2.20 8.92
N THR A 112 7.46 0.99 8.52
CA THR A 112 6.37 0.75 7.56
C THR A 112 5.19 0.16 8.28
N ILE A 113 4.06 0.86 8.27
CA ILE A 113 2.79 0.38 8.79
C ILE A 113 1.85 0.00 7.65
N ASN A 114 1.16 -1.14 7.78
CA ASN A 114 0.11 -1.56 6.86
C ASN A 114 -1.26 -1.24 7.46
N ILE A 115 -2.02 -0.38 6.78
CA ILE A 115 -3.31 0.13 7.24
C ILE A 115 -4.41 -0.40 6.31
N PRO A 116 -5.39 -1.17 6.81
CA PRO A 116 -6.55 -1.56 6.02
C PRO A 116 -7.46 -0.34 5.83
N LEU A 117 -7.38 0.29 4.65
CA LEU A 117 -8.20 1.47 4.33
C LEU A 117 -9.67 1.09 4.17
N GLN A 118 -9.94 -0.03 3.51
CA GLN A 118 -11.28 -0.53 3.33
C GLN A 118 -11.25 -2.04 3.07
N THR A 119 -11.94 -2.82 3.90
CA THR A 119 -12.11 -4.26 3.70
C THR A 119 -13.42 -4.55 2.97
N GLY A 120 -13.42 -5.56 2.10
CA GLY A 120 -14.61 -6.03 1.39
C GLY A 120 -15.29 -4.97 0.51
N ALA A 121 -14.54 -4.00 -0.02
CA ALA A 121 -15.03 -2.94 -0.89
C ALA A 121 -15.64 -3.51 -2.16
N ILE A 122 -16.79 -2.96 -2.58
CA ILE A 122 -17.43 -3.29 -3.85
C ILE A 122 -17.22 -2.10 -4.78
N PHE A 123 -16.63 -2.36 -5.95
CA PHE A 123 -16.54 -1.38 -7.03
C PHE A 123 -17.68 -1.65 -8.02
N PRO A 124 -18.75 -0.83 -8.02
CA PRO A 124 -19.96 -1.12 -8.80
C PRO A 124 -19.81 -0.87 -10.30
N GLU A 125 -18.69 -0.26 -10.73
CA GLU A 125 -18.44 0.14 -12.11
C GLU A 125 -17.14 -0.52 -12.61
N PRO A 126 -17.15 -1.18 -13.79
CA PRO A 126 -15.93 -1.72 -14.36
C PRO A 126 -15.08 -0.59 -14.96
N GLY A 127 -13.76 -0.80 -15.02
CA GLY A 127 -12.83 0.13 -15.67
C GLY A 127 -11.93 0.89 -14.68
N LYS A 128 -11.50 2.09 -15.09
CA LYS A 128 -10.49 2.88 -14.38
C LYS A 128 -11.08 3.64 -13.20
N HIS A 129 -10.59 3.33 -12.01
CA HIS A 129 -10.84 4.07 -10.78
C HIS A 129 -9.57 4.83 -10.39
N SER A 130 -9.71 5.83 -9.53
CA SER A 130 -8.56 6.40 -8.85
C SER A 130 -8.82 6.69 -7.39
N ILE A 131 -7.80 6.47 -6.58
CA ILE A 131 -7.74 6.89 -5.18
C ILE A 131 -6.76 8.05 -5.07
N THR A 132 -7.17 9.13 -4.41
CA THR A 132 -6.28 10.27 -4.13
C THR A 132 -6.24 10.53 -2.64
N LEU A 133 -5.02 10.65 -2.11
CA LEU A 133 -4.73 11.04 -0.74
C LEU A 133 -4.25 12.49 -0.75
N GLU A 134 -4.93 13.34 -0.01
CA GLU A 134 -4.50 14.71 0.25
C GLU A 134 -4.24 14.88 1.75
N GLN A 135 -3.22 15.65 2.08
CA GLN A 135 -2.89 15.96 3.46
C GLN A 135 -4.01 16.78 4.12
N TYR A 136 -4.42 16.39 5.35
CA TYR A 136 -5.46 17.09 6.11
C TYR A 136 -5.07 17.36 7.56
N THR A 137 -3.81 17.75 7.78
CA THR A 137 -3.29 18.20 9.08
C THR A 137 -3.00 19.70 9.08
N ARG A 138 -2.55 20.25 10.21
CA ARG A 138 -2.21 21.68 10.36
C ARG A 138 -0.80 22.04 9.87
N ASP A 139 0.12 21.07 9.84
CA ASP A 139 1.51 21.30 9.48
C ASP A 139 1.69 21.18 7.97
N ASN A 140 2.44 22.10 7.36
CA ASN A 140 2.79 22.02 5.94
C ASN A 140 4.23 22.54 5.72
N PRO A 141 5.16 21.71 5.22
CA PRO A 141 5.00 20.28 4.95
C PRO A 141 4.91 19.44 6.23
N ILE A 142 4.25 18.27 6.15
CA ILE A 142 4.42 17.21 7.14
C ILE A 142 5.79 16.56 6.91
N LYS A 143 6.64 16.64 7.93
CA LYS A 143 7.97 16.01 7.92
C LYS A 143 7.89 14.56 8.38
N GLY A 144 8.76 13.72 7.83
CA GLY A 144 8.91 12.34 8.25
C GLY A 144 7.93 11.38 7.60
N VAL A 145 7.20 11.78 6.55
CA VAL A 145 6.40 10.88 5.71
C VAL A 145 7.21 10.53 4.49
N LYS A 146 7.59 9.27 4.30
CA LYS A 146 8.55 8.86 3.26
C LYS A 146 7.88 8.29 2.02
N SER A 147 6.88 7.44 2.18
CA SER A 147 6.20 6.83 1.03
C SER A 147 4.81 6.32 1.36
N PHE A 148 3.99 6.20 0.32
CA PHE A 148 2.69 5.56 0.36
C PHE A 148 2.64 4.46 -0.70
N SER A 149 2.21 3.26 -0.32
CA SER A 149 2.01 2.14 -1.24
C SER A 149 0.60 1.59 -1.10
N LEU A 150 -0.17 1.60 -2.18
CA LEU A 150 -1.49 1.00 -2.23
C LEU A 150 -1.37 -0.43 -2.76
N CYS A 151 -1.94 -1.38 -2.03
CA CYS A 151 -2.19 -2.74 -2.47
C CYS A 151 -3.70 -2.98 -2.52
N ILE A 152 -4.19 -3.50 -3.64
CA ILE A 152 -5.58 -3.96 -3.80
C ILE A 152 -5.53 -5.45 -4.08
N GLN A 153 -6.28 -6.22 -3.29
CA GLN A 153 -6.39 -7.66 -3.43
C GLN A 153 -7.86 -8.09 -3.36
N PRO A 154 -8.27 -9.17 -4.06
CA PRO A 154 -9.59 -9.76 -3.86
C PRO A 154 -9.79 -10.13 -2.38
N ALA A 155 -10.96 -9.82 -1.83
CA ALA A 155 -11.30 -10.26 -0.49
C ALA A 155 -11.55 -11.77 -0.52
N THR A 156 -10.91 -12.51 0.39
CA THR A 156 -11.15 -13.95 0.51
C THR A 156 -12.30 -14.20 1.49
N ALA A 157 -12.96 -15.35 1.41
CA ALA A 157 -14.12 -15.67 2.26
C ALA A 157 -13.81 -15.80 3.77
N ALA A 158 -12.56 -15.56 4.20
CA ALA A 158 -12.09 -15.69 5.57
C ALA A 158 -11.80 -14.34 6.28
N ASP A 159 -12.03 -13.21 5.61
CA ASP A 159 -11.81 -11.85 6.14
C ASP A 159 -13.07 -11.21 6.73
#